data_AF-A0A819KB64-F1
#
_entry.id   AF-A0A819KB64-F1
#
_cell.length_a   1.000
_cell.length_b   1.000
_cell.length_c   1.000
_cell.angle_alpha   90.00
_cell.angle_beta   90.00
_cell.angle_gamma   90.00
#
_symmetry.space_group_name_H-M   'P 1'
#
loop_
_entity.id
_entity.type
_entity.pdbx_description
1 polymer ?
#
loop_
_entity_poly.entity_id
_entity_poly.type
_entity_poly.pdbx_seq_one_letter_code
_entity_poly.pdbx_strand_id
1 'polypeptide(L)'
;QQQQQQQQRQQQQQQQRQQLQQQQQQQRQQQQRRQRQGQQQLRQQRQLVQHQQQRQQQRRQQHQQQQQQQRQQQRRQQQQQQQQLLQLVQHQQQRQQQHQQQRPRQPQQQAVSTFFTTTTTTAQSIASAFWSFDSNALELYNSGLDGTLSGSPTYATSFAGYGAAISLTRSSTQYAYITPKVLPFNSRSFTIEAWIYPSGFSSSNDYGIFGQCQATS
;
A
#
# COMPACT_ATOMS: atom_id res chain seq x y z
N GLN A 1 60.16 -36.46 69.52
CA GLN A 1 60.20 -36.04 68.10
C GLN A 1 58.87 -36.26 67.36
N GLN A 2 58.22 -37.42 67.50
CA GLN A 2 56.96 -37.71 66.78
C GLN A 2 55.81 -36.72 67.06
N GLN A 3 55.65 -36.30 68.32
CA GLN A 3 54.60 -35.35 68.72
C GLN A 3 54.77 -33.95 68.10
N GLN A 4 56.00 -33.46 67.98
CA GLN A 4 56.30 -32.16 67.39
C GLN A 4 56.01 -32.16 65.88
N GLN A 5 56.31 -33.26 65.18
CA GLN A 5 55.99 -33.42 63.77
C GLN A 5 54.47 -33.50 63.53
N GLN A 6 53.73 -34.13 64.45
CA GLN A 6 52.28 -34.17 64.38
C GLN A 6 51.65 -32.77 64.56
N GLN A 7 52.16 -32.00 65.52
CA GLN A 7 51.71 -30.63 65.76
C GLN A 7 51.99 -29.71 64.56
N GLN A 8 53.16 -29.85 63.94
CA GLN A 8 53.53 -29.08 62.75
C GLN A 8 52.62 -29.42 61.55
N ARG A 9 52.29 -30.70 61.35
CA ARG A 9 51.31 -31.11 60.32
C ARG A 9 49.93 -30.53 60.58
N GLN A 10 49.48 -30.51 61.83
CA GLN A 10 48.18 -29.96 62.19
C GLN A 10 48.11 -28.46 61.89
N GLN A 11 49.17 -27.72 62.21
CA GLN A 11 49.28 -26.29 61.94
C GLN A 11 49.30 -25.98 60.44
N GLN A 12 50.04 -26.78 59.65
CA GLN A 12 50.10 -26.65 58.20
C GLN A 12 48.74 -26.94 57.54
N GLN A 13 48.03 -27.95 58.03
CA GLN A 13 46.68 -28.29 57.56
C GLN A 13 45.66 -27.20 57.90
N GLN A 14 45.81 -26.53 59.06
CA GLN A 14 44.96 -25.41 59.46
C GLN A 14 45.20 -24.17 58.59
N GLN A 15 46.46 -23.85 58.27
CA GLN A 15 46.78 -22.78 57.30
C GLN A 15 46.20 -23.07 55.92
N GLN A 16 46.34 -24.31 55.43
CA GLN A 16 45.81 -24.70 54.11
C GLN A 16 44.27 -24.56 54.06
N ARG A 17 43.56 -24.91 55.14
CA ARG A 17 42.11 -24.69 55.25
C ARG A 17 41.75 -23.21 55.22
N GLN A 18 42.47 -22.35 55.95
CA GLN A 18 42.22 -20.90 55.93
C GLN A 18 42.41 -20.32 54.52
N GLN A 19 43.48 -20.72 53.83
CA GLN A 19 43.76 -20.24 52.48
C GLN A 19 42.66 -20.66 51.48
N LEU A 20 42.20 -21.92 51.57
CA LEU A 20 41.10 -22.42 50.75
C LEU A 20 39.79 -21.68 51.03
N GLN A 21 39.49 -21.40 52.31
CA GLN A 21 38.29 -20.67 52.70
C GLN A 21 38.30 -19.23 52.18
N GLN A 22 39.46 -18.56 52.22
CA GLN A 22 39.65 -17.22 51.69
C GLN A 22 39.50 -17.19 50.16
N GLN A 23 40.06 -18.18 49.46
CA GLN A 23 39.92 -18.32 48.01
C GLN A 23 38.45 -18.55 47.60
N GLN A 24 37.72 -19.40 48.33
CA GLN A 24 36.30 -19.64 48.08
C GLN A 24 35.44 -18.40 48.34
N GLN A 25 35.82 -17.58 49.33
CA GLN A 25 35.13 -16.31 49.61
C GLN A 25 35.34 -15.29 48.48
N GLN A 26 36.58 -15.14 47.97
CA GLN A 26 36.85 -14.29 46.81
C GLN A 26 36.06 -14.74 45.57
N GLN A 27 36.00 -16.05 45.31
CA GLN A 27 35.30 -16.59 44.16
C GLN A 27 33.79 -16.28 44.22
N ARG A 28 33.17 -16.43 45.41
CA ARG A 28 31.76 -16.03 45.65
C ARG A 28 31.54 -14.54 45.43
N GLN A 29 32.44 -13.70 45.93
CA GLN A 29 32.32 -12.24 45.78
C GLN A 29 32.44 -11.80 44.31
N GLN A 30 33.31 -12.45 43.54
CA GLN A 30 33.46 -12.19 42.11
C GLN A 30 32.23 -12.63 41.33
N GLN A 31 31.63 -13.78 41.68
CA GLN A 31 30.41 -14.27 41.05
C GLN A 31 29.22 -13.33 41.35
N GLN A 32 29.12 -12.82 42.57
CA GLN A 32 28.10 -11.86 42.97
C GLN A 32 28.25 -10.51 42.25
N ARG A 33 29.50 -10.05 42.02
CA ARG A 33 29.78 -8.87 41.20
C ARG A 33 29.33 -9.05 39.75
N ARG A 34 29.61 -10.20 39.13
CA ARG A 34 29.15 -10.49 37.75
C ARG A 34 27.62 -10.50 37.66
N GLN A 35 26.93 -11.11 38.62
CA GLN A 35 25.47 -11.12 38.64
C GLN A 35 24.89 -9.69 38.76
N ARG A 36 25.45 -8.85 39.64
CA ARG A 36 25.01 -7.45 39.77
C ARG A 36 25.25 -6.65 38.49
N GLN A 37 26.39 -6.82 37.83
CA GLN A 37 26.68 -6.15 36.56
C GLN A 37 25.71 -6.58 35.46
N GLY A 38 25.44 -7.89 35.33
CA GLY A 38 24.47 -8.40 34.36
C GLY A 38 23.06 -7.86 34.62
N GLN A 39 22.64 -7.79 35.88
CA GLN A 39 21.32 -7.27 36.24
C GLN A 39 21.19 -5.76 35.96
N GLN A 40 22.28 -4.98 36.15
CA GLN A 40 22.31 -3.56 35.77
C GLN A 40 22.22 -3.36 34.26
N GLN A 41 22.96 -4.13 33.46
CA GLN A 41 22.86 -4.07 32.00
C GLN A 41 21.45 -4.40 31.51
N LEU A 42 20.82 -5.44 32.07
CA LEU A 42 19.46 -5.81 31.69
C LEU A 42 18.44 -4.71 32.02
N ARG A 43 18.61 -4.01 33.17
CA ARG A 43 17.76 -2.86 33.51
C ARG A 43 17.93 -1.71 32.51
N GLN A 44 19.17 -1.38 32.13
CA GLN A 44 19.42 -0.33 31.14
C GLN A 44 18.82 -0.69 29.78
N GLN A 45 18.97 -1.94 29.34
CA GLN A 45 18.38 -2.40 28.08
C GLN A 45 16.85 -2.30 28.10
N ARG A 46 16.20 -2.72 29.20
CA ARG A 46 14.75 -2.55 29.36
C ARG A 46 14.29 -1.10 29.28
N GLN A 47 15.01 -0.17 29.92
CA GLN A 47 14.67 1.26 29.86
C GLN A 47 14.79 1.81 28.44
N LEU A 48 15.83 1.39 27.70
CA LEU A 48 16.07 1.82 26.32
C LEU A 48 14.95 1.36 25.38
N VAL A 49 14.51 0.10 25.52
CA VAL A 49 13.39 -0.46 24.77
C VAL A 49 12.08 0.27 25.10
N GLN A 50 11.82 0.53 26.39
CA GLN A 50 10.62 1.23 26.83
C GLN A 50 10.55 2.65 26.27
N HIS A 51 11.69 3.36 26.28
CA HIS A 51 11.80 4.70 25.71
C HIS A 51 11.63 4.71 24.18
N GLN A 52 12.17 3.71 23.48
CA GLN A 52 11.97 3.57 22.04
C GLN A 52 10.50 3.34 21.69
N GLN A 53 9.81 2.49 22.46
CA GLN A 53 8.38 2.22 22.27
C GLN A 53 7.54 3.48 22.49
N GLN A 54 7.87 4.29 23.51
CA GLN A 54 7.19 5.55 23.78
C GLN A 54 7.38 6.56 22.64
N ARG A 55 8.60 6.70 22.10
CA ARG A 55 8.86 7.54 20.91
C ARG A 55 8.06 7.08 19.69
N GLN A 56 7.90 5.78 19.51
CA GLN A 56 7.16 5.24 18.39
C GLN A 56 5.65 5.52 18.51
N GLN A 57 5.09 5.45 19.72
CA GLN A 57 3.71 5.86 19.97
C GLN A 57 3.51 7.36 19.73
N GLN A 58 4.44 8.20 20.17
CA GLN A 58 4.37 9.64 19.95
C GLN A 58 4.42 10.00 18.46
N ARG A 59 5.27 9.33 17.68
CA ARG A 59 5.29 9.48 16.20
C ARG A 59 3.98 9.07 15.55
N ARG A 60 3.35 7.97 16.01
CA ARG A 60 2.03 7.56 15.47
C ARG A 60 0.95 8.60 15.75
N GLN A 61 0.90 9.16 16.95
CA GLN A 61 -0.06 10.21 17.29
C GLN A 61 0.15 11.46 16.42
N GLN A 62 1.40 11.89 16.25
CA GLN A 62 1.72 13.04 15.41
C GLN A 62 1.32 12.82 13.94
N HIS A 63 1.55 11.60 13.42
CA HIS A 63 1.17 11.24 12.06
C HIS A 63 -0.36 11.19 11.87
N GLN A 64 -1.10 10.68 12.87
CA GLN A 64 -2.58 10.71 12.85
C GLN A 64 -3.12 12.13 12.81
N GLN A 65 -2.53 13.05 13.59
CA GLN A 65 -2.93 14.45 13.61
C GLN A 65 -2.70 15.13 12.25
N GLN A 66 -1.55 14.87 11.63
CA GLN A 66 -1.24 15.40 10.30
C GLN A 66 -2.21 14.87 9.23
N GLN A 67 -2.56 13.58 9.30
CA GLN A 67 -3.52 12.99 8.38
C GLN A 67 -4.94 13.55 8.55
N GLN A 68 -5.35 13.89 9.78
CA GLN A 68 -6.63 14.57 10.02
C GLN A 68 -6.64 15.98 9.43
N GLN A 69 -5.56 16.76 9.60
CA GLN A 69 -5.47 18.09 8.99
C GLN A 69 -5.55 18.02 7.47
N GLN A 70 -4.87 17.05 6.85
CA GLN A 70 -4.89 16.88 5.40
C GLN A 70 -6.31 16.53 4.89
N ARG A 71 -7.02 15.63 5.58
CA ARG A 71 -8.43 15.33 5.27
C ARG A 71 -9.35 16.54 5.42
N GLN A 72 -9.11 17.39 6.42
CA GLN A 72 -9.91 18.59 6.63
C GLN A 72 -9.67 19.66 5.54
N GLN A 73 -8.42 19.79 5.06
CA GLN A 73 -8.13 20.63 3.89
C GLN A 73 -8.83 20.10 2.63
N GLN A 74 -8.77 18.79 2.40
CA GLN A 74 -9.40 18.17 1.24
C GLN A 74 -10.92 18.34 1.24
N ARG A 75 -11.58 18.19 2.41
CA ARG A 75 -13.02 18.50 2.56
C ARG A 75 -13.34 19.96 2.27
N ARG A 76 -12.48 20.90 2.69
CA ARG A 76 -12.67 22.34 2.39
C ARG A 76 -12.60 22.62 0.89
N GLN A 77 -11.64 22.04 0.18
CA GLN A 77 -11.57 22.18 -1.28
C GLN A 77 -12.80 21.59 -1.98
N GLN A 78 -13.28 20.42 -1.52
CA GLN A 78 -14.47 19.80 -2.07
C GLN A 78 -15.73 20.66 -1.84
N GLN A 79 -15.88 21.25 -0.65
CA GLN A 79 -16.97 22.19 -0.38
C GLN A 79 -16.89 23.45 -1.24
N GLN A 80 -15.70 24.00 -1.48
CA GLN A 80 -15.54 25.17 -2.36
C GLN A 80 -15.93 24.85 -3.80
N GLN A 81 -15.52 23.70 -4.34
CA GLN A 81 -15.96 23.27 -5.68
C GLN A 81 -17.48 23.10 -5.76
N GLN A 82 -18.09 22.52 -4.72
CA GLN A 82 -19.54 22.33 -4.70
C GLN A 82 -20.29 23.67 -4.65
N GLN A 83 -19.79 24.66 -3.91
CA GLN A 83 -20.35 26.02 -3.91
C GLN A 83 -20.20 26.71 -5.28
N GLN A 84 -19.06 26.58 -5.95
CA GLN A 84 -18.88 27.14 -7.29
C GLN A 84 -19.83 26.51 -8.31
N LEU A 85 -20.03 25.18 -8.23
CA LEU A 85 -20.98 24.49 -9.09
C LEU A 85 -22.41 24.99 -8.85
N LEU A 86 -22.78 25.20 -7.58
CA LEU A 86 -24.10 25.72 -7.23
C LEU A 86 -24.33 27.14 -7.78
N GLN A 87 -23.32 28.01 -7.70
CA GLN A 87 -23.38 29.36 -8.29
C GLN A 87 -23.52 29.30 -9.82
N LEU A 88 -22.78 28.41 -10.48
CA LEU A 88 -22.86 28.22 -11.93
C LEU A 88 -24.26 27.77 -12.37
N VAL A 89 -24.82 26.79 -11.65
CA VAL A 89 -26.18 26.29 -11.92
C VAL A 89 -27.21 27.41 -11.74
N GLN A 90 -27.11 28.18 -10.67
CA GLN A 90 -28.03 29.30 -10.43
C GLN A 90 -27.94 30.37 -11.53
N HIS A 91 -26.72 30.69 -11.98
CA HIS A 91 -26.50 31.64 -13.08
C HIS A 91 -27.07 31.13 -14.41
N GLN A 92 -26.90 29.85 -14.72
CA GLN A 92 -27.46 29.25 -15.94
C GLN A 92 -28.99 29.29 -15.94
N GLN A 93 -29.62 29.08 -14.79
CA GLN A 93 -31.08 29.16 -14.65
C GLN A 93 -31.58 30.59 -14.91
N GLN A 94 -30.86 31.61 -14.44
CA GLN A 94 -31.19 33.01 -14.68
C GLN A 94 -31.08 33.39 -16.17
N ARG A 95 -30.08 32.85 -16.87
CA ARG A 95 -29.92 33.02 -18.34
C ARG A 95 -31.08 32.43 -19.15
N GLN A 96 -31.62 31.29 -18.74
CA GLN A 96 -32.77 30.69 -19.41
C GLN A 96 -34.04 31.54 -19.25
N GLN A 97 -34.26 32.13 -18.07
CA GLN A 97 -35.42 33.01 -17.86
C GLN A 97 -35.36 34.28 -18.73
N GLN A 98 -34.17 34.86 -18.93
CA GLN A 98 -34.02 36.02 -19.83
C GLN A 98 -34.30 35.68 -21.31
N HIS A 99 -33.91 34.49 -21.79
CA HIS A 99 -34.16 34.09 -23.18
C HIS A 99 -35.65 33.85 -23.48
N GLN A 100 -36.46 33.51 -22.46
CA GLN A 100 -37.89 33.29 -22.67
C GLN A 100 -38.66 34.61 -22.88
N GLN A 101 -38.18 35.73 -22.34
CA GLN A 101 -38.79 37.05 -22.57
C GLN A 101 -38.42 37.69 -23.91
N GLN A 102 -37.27 37.32 -24.51
CA GLN A 102 -36.82 37.91 -25.78
C GLN A 102 -37.16 37.08 -27.02
N ARG A 103 -37.88 35.96 -26.91
CA ARG A 103 -38.21 35.13 -28.07
C ARG A 103 -39.17 35.90 -28.99
N PRO A 104 -38.75 36.37 -30.18
CA PRO A 104 -39.63 37.05 -31.11
C PRO A 104 -40.67 36.03 -31.60
N ARG A 105 -41.94 36.43 -31.67
CA ARG A 105 -43.00 35.61 -32.27
C ARG A 105 -42.67 35.38 -33.74
N GLN A 106 -42.04 34.24 -34.06
CA GLN A 106 -41.89 33.80 -35.45
C GLN A 106 -43.20 33.16 -35.94
N PRO A 107 -43.61 33.44 -37.19
CA PRO A 107 -44.78 32.81 -37.80
C PRO A 107 -44.59 31.31 -37.95
N GLN A 108 -45.63 30.56 -37.60
CA GLN A 108 -45.72 29.10 -37.71
C GLN A 108 -45.53 28.65 -39.16
N GLN A 109 -44.52 27.81 -39.40
CA GLN A 109 -44.49 26.90 -40.54
C GLN A 109 -44.66 25.47 -40.04
N GLN A 110 -45.64 24.79 -40.62
CA GLN A 110 -46.05 23.42 -40.32
C GLN A 110 -44.96 22.45 -40.76
N ALA A 111 -44.40 21.68 -39.82
CA ALA A 111 -43.52 20.56 -40.11
C ALA A 111 -44.10 19.28 -39.49
N VAL A 112 -44.15 18.27 -40.35
CA VAL A 112 -44.67 16.93 -40.13
C VAL A 112 -43.95 16.17 -39.00
N SER A 113 -44.76 15.40 -38.27
CA SER A 113 -44.38 14.63 -37.10
C SER A 113 -43.68 13.33 -37.49
N THR A 114 -42.40 13.20 -37.13
CA THR A 114 -41.67 11.92 -37.20
C THR A 114 -41.24 11.52 -35.79
N PHE A 115 -41.77 10.38 -35.34
CA PHE A 115 -41.41 9.74 -34.07
C PHE A 115 -39.96 9.24 -34.13
N PHE A 116 -39.11 9.64 -33.18
CA PHE A 116 -37.87 8.92 -32.90
C PHE A 116 -37.65 8.76 -31.39
N THR A 117 -37.51 7.49 -31.04
CA THR A 117 -37.10 6.84 -29.80
C THR A 117 -36.02 7.60 -29.01
N THR A 118 -36.28 7.90 -27.74
CA THR A 118 -35.28 8.38 -26.79
C THR A 118 -34.30 7.24 -26.45
N THR A 119 -33.14 7.23 -27.09
CA THR A 119 -32.00 6.43 -26.66
C THR A 119 -31.36 7.10 -25.45
N THR A 120 -31.40 6.42 -24.30
CA THR A 120 -30.56 6.76 -23.14
C THR A 120 -29.12 6.84 -23.59
N THR A 121 -28.55 8.03 -23.57
CA THR A 121 -27.14 8.27 -23.89
C THR A 121 -26.30 7.67 -22.75
N THR A 122 -26.04 6.37 -22.84
CA THR A 122 -24.94 5.74 -22.11
C THR A 122 -23.71 6.56 -22.43
N ALA A 123 -23.17 7.25 -21.43
CA ALA A 123 -21.90 7.95 -21.56
C ALA A 123 -20.92 6.98 -22.21
N GLN A 124 -20.52 7.27 -23.46
CA GLN A 124 -19.57 6.43 -24.17
C GLN A 124 -18.33 6.36 -23.28
N SER A 125 -18.06 5.16 -22.77
CA SER A 125 -16.82 4.90 -22.07
C SER A 125 -15.70 5.28 -23.04
N ILE A 126 -14.92 6.28 -22.66
CA ILE A 126 -13.75 6.76 -23.41
C ILE A 126 -12.58 5.76 -23.35
N ALA A 127 -12.81 4.55 -22.84
CA ALA A 127 -11.82 3.50 -22.77
C ALA A 127 -11.53 2.97 -24.18
N SER A 128 -10.28 3.13 -24.63
CA SER A 128 -9.82 2.59 -25.92
C SER A 128 -9.72 1.06 -25.94
N ALA A 129 -9.67 0.41 -24.77
CA ALA A 129 -9.60 -1.04 -24.60
C ALA A 129 -10.09 -1.40 -23.18
N PHE A 130 -10.68 -2.59 -23.03
CA PHE A 130 -11.05 -3.14 -21.73
C PHE A 130 -10.90 -4.66 -21.68
N TRP A 131 -10.24 -5.17 -20.65
CA TRP A 131 -10.08 -6.60 -20.39
C TRP A 131 -10.72 -6.94 -19.04
N SER A 132 -11.79 -7.73 -19.06
CA SER A 132 -12.49 -8.16 -17.83
C SER A 132 -11.84 -9.37 -17.17
N PHE A 133 -10.98 -10.08 -17.90
CA PHE A 133 -10.35 -11.34 -17.50
C PHE A 133 -11.31 -12.47 -17.11
N ASP A 134 -12.56 -12.43 -17.60
CA ASP A 134 -13.59 -13.46 -17.37
C ASP A 134 -13.27 -14.77 -18.11
N SER A 135 -12.33 -15.55 -17.56
CA SER A 135 -11.86 -16.84 -18.09
C SER A 135 -11.13 -16.78 -19.44
N ASN A 136 -10.89 -15.58 -19.98
CA ASN A 136 -10.07 -15.35 -21.17
C ASN A 136 -9.35 -13.98 -21.04
N ALA A 137 -8.46 -13.65 -21.97
CA ALA A 137 -7.80 -12.35 -22.03
C ALA A 137 -8.24 -11.55 -23.27
N LEU A 138 -9.45 -11.80 -23.77
CA LEU A 138 -10.01 -11.11 -24.93
C LEU A 138 -10.46 -9.70 -24.54
N GLU A 139 -10.36 -8.78 -25.50
CA GLU A 139 -10.76 -7.39 -25.31
C GLU A 139 -12.26 -7.20 -25.61
N LEU A 140 -12.98 -6.47 -24.75
CA LEU A 140 -14.44 -6.41 -24.81
C LEU A 140 -14.97 -5.61 -26.00
N TYR A 141 -14.26 -4.57 -26.44
CA TYR A 141 -14.68 -3.69 -27.54
C TYR A 141 -14.31 -4.22 -28.93
N ASN A 142 -13.72 -5.42 -29.03
CA ASN A 142 -13.33 -6.06 -30.28
C ASN A 142 -12.47 -5.15 -31.18
N SER A 143 -11.57 -4.38 -30.56
CA SER A 143 -10.67 -3.42 -31.21
C SER A 143 -9.45 -4.06 -31.87
N GLY A 144 -9.32 -5.39 -31.76
CA GLY A 144 -8.16 -6.17 -32.18
C GLY A 144 -6.97 -6.04 -31.22
N LEU A 145 -7.25 -5.81 -29.93
CA LEU A 145 -6.27 -5.70 -28.84
C LEU A 145 -6.38 -6.90 -27.88
N ASP A 146 -6.56 -8.10 -28.42
CA ASP A 146 -6.66 -9.29 -27.59
C ASP A 146 -5.35 -9.57 -26.84
N GLY A 147 -5.50 -10.01 -25.61
CA GLY A 147 -4.42 -10.46 -24.76
C GLY A 147 -4.18 -11.96 -24.90
N THR A 148 -2.91 -12.34 -24.81
CA THR A 148 -2.47 -13.73 -24.64
C THR A 148 -1.76 -13.86 -23.31
N LEU A 149 -2.12 -14.85 -22.51
CA LEU A 149 -1.44 -15.10 -21.24
C LEU A 149 -0.12 -15.86 -21.48
N SER A 150 0.97 -15.39 -20.85
CA SER A 150 2.28 -16.02 -20.88
C SER A 150 2.71 -16.41 -19.47
N GLY A 151 3.44 -17.53 -19.33
CA GLY A 151 3.91 -18.04 -18.03
C GLY A 151 2.85 -18.72 -17.15
N SER A 152 1.71 -19.11 -17.74
CA SER A 152 0.59 -19.77 -17.06
C SER A 152 0.00 -19.01 -15.85
N PRO A 153 -0.45 -17.75 -16.01
CA PRO A 153 -1.32 -17.09 -15.02
C PRO A 153 -2.61 -17.88 -14.80
N THR A 154 -3.21 -17.76 -13.62
CA THR A 154 -4.50 -18.40 -13.32
C THR A 154 -5.59 -17.34 -13.20
N TYR A 155 -6.80 -17.65 -13.65
CA TYR A 155 -7.96 -16.80 -13.40
C TYR A 155 -8.39 -16.94 -11.94
N ALA A 156 -8.69 -15.81 -11.31
CA ALA A 156 -9.15 -15.74 -9.93
C ALA A 156 -10.50 -15.02 -9.87
N THR A 157 -11.33 -15.42 -8.92
CA THR A 157 -12.60 -14.76 -8.65
C THR A 157 -12.36 -13.36 -8.07
N SER A 158 -13.02 -12.35 -8.65
CA SER A 158 -13.07 -10.99 -8.11
C SER A 158 -13.73 -10.97 -6.72
N PHE A 159 -13.31 -10.01 -5.89
CA PHE A 159 -13.86 -9.78 -4.55
C PHE A 159 -15.38 -9.44 -4.55
N ALA A 160 -15.92 -8.95 -5.66
CA ALA A 160 -17.30 -8.48 -5.75
C ALA A 160 -18.26 -9.43 -6.50
N GLY A 161 -17.82 -10.62 -6.92
CA GLY A 161 -18.64 -11.51 -7.75
C GLY A 161 -18.96 -10.96 -9.16
N TYR A 162 -18.44 -9.77 -9.49
CA TYR A 162 -18.48 -9.17 -10.81
C TYR A 162 -17.06 -9.10 -11.37
N GLY A 163 -16.88 -9.64 -12.58
CA GLY A 163 -15.59 -9.75 -13.24
C GLY A 163 -14.70 -10.85 -12.66
N ALA A 164 -13.62 -11.13 -13.35
CA ALA A 164 -12.55 -12.00 -12.89
C ALA A 164 -11.23 -11.21 -12.86
N ALA A 165 -10.22 -11.82 -12.26
CA ALA A 165 -8.88 -11.28 -12.20
C ALA A 165 -7.91 -12.31 -12.75
N ILE A 166 -6.71 -11.86 -13.11
CA ILE A 166 -5.57 -12.74 -13.28
C ILE A 166 -4.73 -12.73 -12.00
N SER A 167 -4.37 -13.93 -11.52
CA SER A 167 -3.46 -14.13 -10.41
C SER A 167 -2.06 -14.37 -10.94
N LEU A 168 -1.11 -13.54 -10.48
CA LEU A 168 0.31 -13.61 -10.82
C LEU A 168 1.08 -14.03 -9.55
N THR A 169 1.69 -15.21 -9.56
CA THR A 169 2.21 -15.92 -8.38
C THR A 169 3.73 -15.84 -8.24
N ARG A 170 4.34 -14.72 -8.65
CA ARG A 170 5.78 -14.36 -8.50
C ARG A 170 6.78 -14.97 -9.48
N SER A 171 6.43 -15.81 -10.45
CA SER A 171 7.38 -16.07 -11.52
C SER A 171 7.47 -14.81 -12.38
N SER A 172 8.68 -14.29 -12.63
CA SER A 172 8.92 -13.10 -13.46
C SER A 172 8.53 -13.28 -14.94
N THR A 173 7.84 -14.37 -15.26
CA THR A 173 7.44 -14.81 -16.58
C THR A 173 5.92 -14.76 -16.78
N GLN A 174 5.15 -14.42 -15.75
CA GLN A 174 3.68 -14.35 -15.82
C GLN A 174 3.21 -12.95 -16.22
N TYR A 175 2.59 -12.84 -17.39
CA TYR A 175 2.03 -11.58 -17.88
C TYR A 175 0.90 -11.81 -18.88
N ALA A 176 0.05 -10.80 -19.08
CA ALA A 176 -0.85 -10.71 -20.22
C ALA A 176 -0.16 -9.88 -21.30
N TYR A 177 0.00 -10.46 -22.49
CA TYR A 177 0.65 -9.84 -23.64
C TYR A 177 -0.40 -9.38 -24.65
N ILE A 178 -0.46 -8.08 -24.93
CA ILE A 178 -1.44 -7.50 -25.86
C ILE A 178 -0.83 -7.49 -27.27
N THR A 179 -1.44 -8.22 -28.21
CA THR A 179 -0.95 -8.41 -29.58
C THR A 179 -2.01 -7.96 -30.60
N PRO A 180 -1.67 -7.51 -31.82
CA PRO A 180 -0.40 -6.96 -32.35
C PRO A 180 -0.48 -5.44 -32.58
N LYS A 181 -1.59 -4.79 -32.26
CA LYS A 181 -1.79 -3.38 -32.58
C LYS A 181 -1.06 -2.53 -31.54
N VAL A 182 0.04 -1.92 -31.96
CA VAL A 182 0.81 -0.98 -31.13
C VAL A 182 -0.13 0.14 -30.68
N LEU A 183 -0.38 0.20 -29.37
CA LEU A 183 -1.01 1.36 -28.78
C LEU A 183 0.02 2.51 -28.82
N PRO A 184 -0.33 3.69 -29.40
CA PRO A 184 0.63 4.76 -29.67
C PRO A 184 0.93 5.59 -28.41
N PHE A 185 1.37 4.94 -27.33
CA PHE A 185 1.66 5.58 -26.05
C PHE A 185 2.79 6.61 -26.12
N ASN A 186 3.65 6.55 -27.14
CA ASN A 186 4.73 7.50 -27.38
C ASN A 186 4.27 8.83 -28.00
N SER A 187 3.04 8.91 -28.52
CA SER A 187 2.54 10.10 -29.24
C SER A 187 1.23 10.65 -28.68
N ARG A 188 0.68 10.06 -27.60
CA ARG A 188 -0.58 10.47 -26.98
C ARG A 188 -0.52 10.30 -25.46
N SER A 189 -1.13 11.23 -24.73
CA SER A 189 -1.44 11.03 -23.32
C SER A 189 -2.46 9.91 -23.17
N PHE A 190 -2.30 9.10 -22.13
CA PHE A 190 -3.20 7.99 -21.84
C PHE A 190 -3.45 7.90 -20.33
N THR A 191 -4.49 7.16 -19.97
CA THR A 191 -4.81 6.81 -18.58
C THR A 191 -5.01 5.30 -18.52
N ILE A 192 -4.45 4.68 -17.50
CA ILE A 192 -4.69 3.28 -17.16
C ILE A 192 -5.45 3.26 -15.86
N GLU A 193 -6.56 2.53 -15.84
CA GLU A 193 -7.32 2.22 -14.63
C GLU A 193 -7.27 0.71 -14.39
N ALA A 194 -6.86 0.30 -13.20
CA ALA A 194 -6.75 -1.10 -12.83
C ALA A 194 -6.97 -1.30 -11.33
N TRP A 195 -7.60 -2.43 -10.97
CA TRP A 195 -7.72 -2.88 -9.58
C TRP A 195 -6.64 -3.92 -9.31
N ILE A 196 -5.83 -3.71 -8.26
CA ILE A 196 -4.68 -4.56 -7.94
C ILE A 196 -4.78 -4.99 -6.49
N TYR A 197 -4.68 -6.30 -6.25
CA TYR A 197 -4.65 -6.88 -4.91
C TYR A 197 -3.28 -7.53 -4.64
N PRO A 198 -2.35 -6.82 -3.98
CA PRO A 198 -1.05 -7.39 -3.63
C PRO A 198 -1.17 -8.36 -2.45
N SER A 199 -0.73 -9.62 -2.63
CA SER A 199 -0.68 -10.62 -1.56
C SER A 199 0.60 -10.57 -0.71
N GLY A 200 1.59 -9.77 -1.11
CA GLY A 200 2.77 -9.46 -0.30
C GLY A 200 3.95 -8.89 -1.09
N PHE A 201 4.51 -7.78 -0.62
CA PHE A 201 5.73 -7.15 -1.15
C PHE A 201 6.97 -7.70 -0.43
N SER A 202 7.42 -8.90 -0.80
CA SER A 202 8.57 -9.53 -0.12
C SER A 202 9.88 -9.45 -0.89
N SER A 203 9.96 -8.69 -1.99
CA SER A 203 11.19 -8.48 -2.73
C SER A 203 11.53 -6.99 -2.77
N SER A 204 12.84 -6.71 -2.86
CA SER A 204 13.38 -5.37 -3.10
C SER A 204 13.41 -5.00 -4.59
N ASN A 205 12.88 -5.85 -5.46
CA ASN A 205 12.87 -5.62 -6.90
C ASN A 205 11.59 -4.88 -7.29
N ASP A 206 11.73 -3.87 -8.13
CA ASP A 206 10.58 -3.20 -8.73
C ASP A 206 9.92 -4.13 -9.75
N TYR A 207 8.62 -4.38 -9.56
CA TYR A 207 7.81 -5.09 -10.55
C TYR A 207 6.95 -4.06 -11.29
N GLY A 208 7.05 -4.04 -12.61
CA GLY A 208 6.16 -3.26 -13.46
C GLY A 208 4.76 -3.85 -13.46
N ILE A 209 3.75 -3.00 -13.26
CA ILE A 209 2.33 -3.36 -13.44
C ILE A 209 1.95 -3.34 -14.93
N PHE A 210 2.58 -2.43 -15.66
CA PHE A 210 2.37 -2.20 -17.08
C PHE A 210 3.72 -1.85 -17.70
N GLY A 211 4.00 -2.40 -18.88
CA GLY A 211 5.21 -2.12 -19.63
C GLY A 211 4.94 -2.19 -21.13
N GLN A 212 5.66 -1.37 -21.88
CA GLN A 212 5.73 -1.46 -23.33
C GLN A 212 7.15 -1.86 -23.71
N CYS A 213 7.29 -2.95 -24.46
CA CYS A 213 8.57 -3.24 -25.12
C CYS A 213 8.74 -2.24 -26.28
N GLN A 214 9.93 -1.67 -26.42
CA GLN A 214 10.27 -0.88 -27.59
C GLN A 214 10.16 -1.81 -28.81
N ALA A 215 9.24 -1.51 -29.73
CA ALA A 215 9.18 -2.22 -30.99
C ALA A 215 10.50 -1.92 -31.72
N THR A 216 11.37 -2.91 -31.87
CA THR A 216 12.49 -2.83 -32.81
C THR A 216 11.86 -2.83 -34.19
N SER A 217 11.85 -1.65 -34.83
CA SER A 217 11.50 -1.47 -36.24
C SER A 217 12.46 -2.24 -37.14
#